data_AF-A0A7S1IEJ8-F1
#
_entry.id   AF-A0A7S1IEJ8-F1
#
_cell.length_a   1.000
_cell.length_b   1.000
_cell.length_c   1.000
_cell.angle_alpha   90.00
_cell.angle_beta   90.00
_cell.angle_gamma   90.00
#
_symmetry.space_group_name_H-M   'P 1'
#
loop_
_entity.id
_entity.type
_entity.pdbx_description
1 polymer ?
#
loop_
_entity_poly.entity_id
_entity_poly.type
_entity_poly.pdbx_seq_one_letter_code
_entity_poly.pdbx_strand_id
1 'polypeptide(L)'
;ANRPLRASRVPWSELGPRPPAITDLTSEAAQDPGLASFGDYISSLKFDVADGSGPSVGRILTTILSRVAQLRALEVPVSLLMPSDTTVDLQLEHAFRLLKLPTAKLLSMMCECIHHLGLREYEKPPLYACDLTLPNPLILSDDLPRLLKDLEDRLPPLDTKEPVPMDPDLLPDMYFGFSDRVRFSPPEQYRVDYLWATIFNRMMHNYTASVLEPREGEPKAELFSVRLTPTSPPIHRFDALCSALLKEKHQVRMEMSQLVAVYGMGFCVRDGPGRMVDLPVATIFRSGLRCKDGQEIILPLAHSAIYYTIEGPACGPTSKAQLEFYLGMDGFTGCIPWDGIKIPWNRGKVLRSVSGSAVLPWIQASFLGAGVLNAYATNQRLPNNGYGLMGACTDSIAAIQHTLEGSHDHYPLVGLGAHRHGMYRLLLAAAASPDSIWTRSDRKVCQRLAETILNHLGSDVVVTDQTLRDACRRIRASMPYEEGKEVLAVARRALAQIASVEEELRSRGR
;
A
#
# COMPACT_ATOMS: atom_id res chain seq x y z
N ALA A 1 -16.26 32.12 -28.01
CA ALA A 1 -15.85 31.63 -26.68
C ALA A 1 -14.94 30.39 -26.71
N ASN A 2 -14.62 29.81 -27.88
CA ASN A 2 -13.63 28.74 -28.01
C ASN A 2 -12.26 29.29 -28.45
N ARG A 3 -11.37 29.59 -27.50
CA ARG A 3 -9.94 29.67 -27.80
C ARG A 3 -9.24 28.51 -27.10
N PRO A 4 -8.40 27.72 -27.79
CA PRO A 4 -7.58 26.72 -27.13
C PRO A 4 -6.60 27.44 -26.20
N LEU A 5 -6.55 27.02 -24.93
CA LEU A 5 -5.51 27.43 -24.00
C LEU A 5 -4.16 27.06 -24.64
N ARG A 6 -3.36 28.06 -25.01
CA ARG A 6 -1.94 27.85 -25.28
C ARG A 6 -1.33 27.38 -23.96
N ALA A 7 -0.91 26.12 -23.91
CA ALA A 7 -0.13 25.60 -22.81
C ALA A 7 1.25 26.28 -22.82
N SER A 8 1.37 27.43 -22.17
CA SER A 8 2.65 27.89 -21.65
C SER A 8 3.08 26.89 -20.58
N ARG A 9 4.35 26.49 -20.58
CA ARG A 9 4.95 25.71 -19.49
C ARG A 9 4.62 26.45 -18.19
N VAL A 10 3.85 25.82 -17.30
CA VAL A 10 3.57 26.38 -15.97
C VAL A 10 4.87 26.21 -15.18
N PRO A 11 5.57 27.30 -14.82
CA PRO A 11 6.76 27.21 -13.98
C PRO A 11 6.40 26.49 -12.67
N TRP A 12 7.24 25.56 -12.23
CA TRP A 12 7.00 24.76 -11.02
C TRP A 12 6.74 25.59 -9.76
N SER A 13 7.26 26.82 -9.71
CA SER A 13 6.99 27.81 -8.66
C SER A 13 5.50 28.20 -8.54
N GLU A 14 4.69 27.94 -9.56
CA GLU A 14 3.25 28.28 -9.60
C GLU A 14 2.34 27.15 -9.11
N LEU A 15 2.88 25.95 -8.81
CA LEU A 15 2.08 24.82 -8.33
C LEU A 15 1.69 24.89 -6.84
N GLY A 16 2.19 25.88 -6.11
CA GLY A 16 1.88 26.15 -4.70
C GLY A 16 3.14 26.38 -3.87
N PRO A 17 3.03 27.02 -2.70
CA PRO A 17 4.16 27.20 -1.80
C PRO A 17 4.68 25.83 -1.35
N ARG A 18 6.01 25.68 -1.28
CA ARG A 18 6.62 24.53 -0.60
C ARG A 18 6.13 24.52 0.86
N PRO A 19 5.68 23.39 1.41
CA PRO A 19 5.45 23.31 2.84
C PRO A 19 6.76 23.64 3.58
N PRO A 20 6.68 24.31 4.74
CA PRO A 20 7.86 24.60 5.55
C PRO A 20 8.64 23.32 5.87
N ALA A 21 9.95 23.43 6.02
CA ALA A 21 10.77 22.28 6.39
C ALA A 21 10.29 21.76 7.77
N ILE A 22 10.40 20.46 8.04
CA ILE A 22 9.98 19.86 9.33
C ILE A 22 10.68 20.55 10.52
N THR A 23 11.86 21.12 10.32
CA THR A 23 12.57 21.94 11.32
C THR A 23 11.82 23.20 11.75
N ASP A 24 10.89 23.69 10.93
CA ASP A 24 10.07 24.87 11.23
C ASP A 24 8.78 24.49 11.98
N LEU A 25 8.27 23.27 11.79
CA LEU A 25 7.07 22.75 12.47
C LEU A 25 7.31 22.42 13.95
N THR A 26 8.55 22.14 14.35
CA THR A 26 8.91 21.93 15.76
C THR A 26 8.73 23.21 16.59
N SER A 27 8.81 24.39 15.96
CA SER A 27 8.61 25.67 16.65
C SER A 27 7.14 25.98 16.95
N GLU A 28 6.21 25.52 16.11
CA GLU A 28 4.76 25.66 16.34
C GLU A 28 4.22 24.56 17.26
N ALA A 29 4.71 23.31 17.15
CA ALA A 29 4.33 22.22 18.05
C ALA A 29 4.82 22.43 19.50
N ALA A 30 5.92 23.17 19.69
CA ALA A 30 6.44 23.55 21.01
C ALA A 30 5.51 24.50 21.80
N GLN A 31 4.48 25.06 21.18
CA GLN A 31 3.51 25.94 21.84
C GLN A 31 2.27 25.20 22.38
N ASP A 32 2.11 23.91 22.08
CA ASP A 32 1.09 23.06 22.71
C ASP A 32 1.71 22.31 23.92
N PRO A 33 1.30 22.63 25.17
CA PRO A 33 1.86 22.00 26.37
C PRO A 33 1.67 20.47 26.41
N GLY A 34 0.68 19.94 25.70
CA GLY A 34 0.43 18.50 25.60
C GLY A 34 1.43 17.78 24.69
N LEU A 35 1.88 18.43 23.62
CA LEU A 35 2.85 17.88 22.65
C LEU A 35 4.30 18.02 23.15
N ALA A 36 4.62 19.12 23.84
CA ALA A 36 5.93 19.31 24.48
C ALA A 36 6.24 18.18 25.47
N SER A 37 5.28 17.82 26.32
CA SER A 37 5.45 16.73 27.32
C SER A 37 5.65 15.34 26.71
N PHE A 38 5.11 15.10 25.51
CA PHE A 38 5.28 13.84 24.80
C PHE A 38 6.61 13.80 24.03
N GLY A 39 7.01 14.92 23.42
CA GLY A 39 8.33 15.08 22.81
C GLY A 39 9.46 14.88 23.83
N ASP A 40 9.35 15.52 25.00
CA ASP A 40 10.28 15.36 26.11
C ASP A 40 10.34 13.91 26.62
N TYR A 41 9.19 13.22 26.64
CA TYR A 41 9.12 11.81 27.03
C TYR A 41 9.84 10.88 26.04
N ILE A 42 9.62 11.04 24.73
CA ILE A 42 10.34 10.27 23.70
C ILE A 42 11.84 10.54 23.77
N SER A 43 12.25 11.79 23.98
CA SER A 43 13.65 12.18 24.16
C SER A 43 14.27 11.66 25.47
N SER A 44 13.46 11.37 26.49
CA SER A 44 13.93 10.83 27.77
C SER A 44 14.16 9.31 27.76
N LEU A 45 13.63 8.60 26.75
CA LEU A 45 13.88 7.18 26.57
C LEU A 45 15.30 6.98 26.02
N LYS A 46 16.27 6.89 26.94
CA LYS A 46 17.64 6.46 26.60
C LYS A 46 17.62 4.97 26.23
N PHE A 47 17.79 4.69 24.94
CA PHE A 47 18.08 3.33 24.46
C PHE A 47 19.59 3.20 24.29
N ASP A 48 20.24 2.31 25.04
CA ASP A 48 21.62 1.93 24.75
C ASP A 48 21.63 1.12 23.44
N VAL A 49 22.26 1.67 22.40
CA VAL A 49 22.37 1.09 21.05
C VAL A 49 23.77 0.52 20.83
N ALA A 50 24.34 -0.15 21.84
CA ALA A 50 25.74 -0.57 21.78
C ALA A 50 25.99 -1.81 20.90
N ASP A 51 24.96 -2.54 20.52
CA ASP A 51 25.07 -3.90 19.94
C ASP A 51 24.43 -4.06 18.55
N GLY A 52 24.04 -2.98 17.87
CA GLY A 52 23.59 -3.03 16.46
C GLY A 52 22.28 -3.81 16.22
N SER A 53 21.67 -4.36 17.28
CA SER A 53 20.32 -4.91 17.25
C SER A 53 19.36 -3.81 17.73
N GLY A 54 18.72 -3.13 16.79
CA GLY A 54 17.70 -2.13 17.12
C GLY A 54 16.59 -2.73 18.00
N PRO A 55 15.84 -1.92 18.77
CA PRO A 55 14.73 -2.42 19.56
C PRO A 55 13.71 -3.09 18.64
N SER A 56 13.50 -4.40 18.81
CA SER A 56 12.50 -5.14 18.03
C SER A 56 11.10 -4.60 18.33
N VAL A 57 10.20 -4.69 17.35
CA VAL A 57 8.75 -4.42 17.51
C VAL A 57 8.19 -5.09 18.78
N GLY A 58 8.72 -6.27 19.12
CA GLY A 58 8.47 -6.98 20.37
C GLY A 58 8.76 -6.13 21.61
N ARG A 59 9.93 -5.48 21.74
CA ARG A 59 10.29 -4.67 22.93
C ARG A 59 9.39 -3.45 23.13
N ILE A 60 8.91 -2.84 22.04
CA ILE A 60 8.01 -1.67 22.11
C ILE A 60 6.60 -2.12 22.52
N LEU A 61 6.10 -3.23 21.94
CA LEU A 61 4.85 -3.86 22.38
C LEU A 61 4.93 -4.35 23.82
N THR A 62 6.03 -5.00 24.24
CA THR A 62 6.27 -5.39 25.64
C THR A 62 6.31 -4.18 26.56
N THR A 63 6.84 -3.04 26.12
CA THR A 63 6.84 -1.80 26.92
C THR A 63 5.42 -1.23 27.08
N ILE A 64 4.63 -1.21 25.99
CA ILE A 64 3.23 -0.78 26.02
C ILE A 64 2.39 -1.74 26.89
N LEU A 65 2.55 -3.05 26.71
CA LEU A 65 1.84 -4.09 27.46
C LEU A 65 2.28 -4.13 28.93
N SER A 66 3.56 -3.95 29.24
CA SER A 66 4.08 -3.80 30.59
C SER A 66 3.51 -2.57 31.29
N ARG A 67 3.28 -1.48 30.54
CA ARG A 67 2.64 -0.28 31.09
C ARG A 67 1.13 -0.45 31.28
N VAL A 68 0.44 -1.18 30.40
CA VAL A 68 -0.94 -1.64 30.61
C VAL A 68 -1.03 -2.56 31.85
N ALA A 69 -0.04 -3.44 32.05
CA ALA A 69 0.07 -4.30 33.23
C ALA A 69 0.40 -3.51 34.51
N GLN A 70 1.15 -2.41 34.42
CA GLN A 70 1.39 -1.50 35.54
C GLN A 70 0.17 -0.61 35.84
N LEU A 71 -0.64 -0.26 34.85
CA LEU A 71 -1.95 0.37 35.06
C LEU A 71 -2.95 -0.61 35.71
N ARG A 72 -2.74 -1.93 35.55
CA ARG A 72 -3.42 -3.01 36.29
C ARG A 72 -3.10 -3.02 37.79
N ALA A 73 -1.99 -2.39 38.22
CA ALA A 73 -1.64 -2.24 39.63
C ALA A 73 -2.48 -1.17 40.36
N LEU A 74 -3.42 -0.50 39.68
CA LEU A 74 -4.36 0.46 40.26
C LEU A 74 -5.65 -0.18 40.80
N GLU A 75 -5.60 -1.45 41.23
CA GLU A 75 -6.65 -2.17 41.97
C GLU A 75 -8.09 -2.06 41.42
N VAL A 76 -8.29 -2.25 40.11
CA VAL A 76 -9.64 -2.46 39.57
C VAL A 76 -9.99 -3.96 39.63
N PRO A 77 -11.06 -4.39 40.33
CA PRO A 77 -11.39 -5.81 40.48
C PRO A 77 -11.71 -6.48 39.14
N VAL A 78 -11.01 -7.58 38.85
CA VAL A 78 -11.13 -8.38 37.61
C VAL A 78 -12.54 -8.94 37.37
N SER A 79 -13.35 -9.08 38.41
CA SER A 79 -14.75 -9.54 38.32
C SER A 79 -15.68 -8.60 37.56
N LEU A 80 -15.30 -7.33 37.36
CA LEU A 80 -16.04 -6.36 36.54
C LEU A 80 -15.62 -6.37 35.04
N LEU A 81 -14.59 -7.12 34.67
CA LEU A 81 -14.06 -7.18 33.30
C LEU A 81 -14.45 -8.44 32.51
N MET A 82 -15.18 -9.38 33.14
CA MET A 82 -15.41 -10.71 32.55
C MET A 82 -16.86 -11.18 32.73
N PRO A 83 -17.76 -10.95 31.76
CA PRO A 83 -18.84 -11.88 31.46
C PRO A 83 -18.28 -13.03 30.61
N SER A 84 -18.60 -14.27 30.98
CA SER A 84 -18.08 -15.53 30.42
C SER A 84 -18.34 -15.77 28.93
N ASP A 85 -19.06 -14.88 28.24
CA ASP A 85 -19.56 -15.12 26.88
C ASP A 85 -19.13 -14.05 25.85
N THR A 86 -18.08 -13.26 26.11
CA THR A 86 -17.65 -12.18 25.19
C THR A 86 -16.39 -12.54 24.38
N THR A 87 -16.50 -12.41 23.06
CA THR A 87 -15.42 -12.64 22.09
C THR A 87 -14.29 -11.62 22.25
N VAL A 88 -13.05 -12.01 21.92
CA VAL A 88 -11.82 -11.19 21.96
C VAL A 88 -11.99 -9.78 21.39
N ASP A 89 -12.83 -9.59 20.37
CA ASP A 89 -13.14 -8.29 19.75
C ASP A 89 -13.74 -7.25 20.73
N LEU A 90 -14.54 -7.69 21.71
CA LEU A 90 -15.13 -6.82 22.74
C LEU A 90 -14.10 -6.40 23.81
N GLN A 91 -13.04 -7.19 23.98
CA GLN A 91 -11.98 -6.94 24.97
C GLN A 91 -11.06 -5.79 24.52
N LEU A 92 -10.76 -5.72 23.22
CA LEU A 92 -10.02 -4.61 22.62
C LEU A 92 -10.87 -3.32 22.62
N GLU A 93 -12.16 -3.40 22.28
CA GLU A 93 -13.06 -2.24 22.30
C GLU A 93 -13.20 -1.65 23.72
N HIS A 94 -13.25 -2.50 24.75
CA HIS A 94 -13.31 -2.06 26.14
C HIS A 94 -12.00 -1.40 26.60
N ALA A 95 -10.84 -1.97 26.22
CA ALA A 95 -9.53 -1.36 26.46
C ALA A 95 -9.39 0.02 25.78
N PHE A 96 -9.90 0.18 24.55
CA PHE A 96 -9.87 1.45 23.84
C PHE A 96 -10.83 2.50 24.42
N ARG A 97 -12.01 2.10 24.93
CA ARG A 97 -12.92 3.01 25.65
C ARG A 97 -12.33 3.52 26.97
N LEU A 98 -11.58 2.68 27.68
CA LEU A 98 -10.89 3.05 28.93
C LEU A 98 -9.82 4.12 28.72
N LEU A 99 -9.17 4.15 27.54
CA LEU A 99 -8.09 5.09 27.25
C LEU A 99 -8.58 6.51 26.87
N LYS A 100 -9.88 6.73 26.60
CA LYS A 100 -10.48 8.03 26.23
C LYS A 100 -9.72 8.85 25.16
N LEU A 101 -8.93 8.20 24.30
CA LEU A 101 -8.17 8.90 23.27
C LEU A 101 -9.07 9.23 22.08
N PRO A 102 -9.09 10.48 21.58
CA PRO A 102 -9.76 10.82 20.32
C PRO A 102 -9.22 9.95 19.18
N THR A 103 -10.10 9.52 18.27
CA THR A 103 -9.74 8.62 17.14
C THR A 103 -8.65 9.22 16.24
N ALA A 104 -8.65 10.54 16.05
CA ALA A 104 -7.58 11.25 15.37
C ALA A 104 -6.24 11.15 16.10
N LYS A 105 -6.23 11.13 17.43
CA LYS A 105 -5.03 10.97 18.27
C LYS A 105 -4.53 9.53 18.27
N LEU A 106 -5.42 8.55 18.21
CA LEU A 106 -5.05 7.14 18.04
C LEU A 106 -4.46 6.87 16.65
N LEU A 107 -5.07 7.42 15.59
CA LEU A 107 -4.50 7.37 14.24
C LEU A 107 -3.17 8.13 14.16
N SER A 108 -3.05 9.30 14.80
CA SER A 108 -1.77 10.03 14.90
C SER A 108 -0.73 9.22 15.64
N MET A 109 -1.06 8.59 16.77
CA MET A 109 -0.14 7.73 17.52
C MET A 109 0.21 6.44 16.79
N MET A 110 -0.72 5.82 16.07
CA MET A 110 -0.44 4.67 15.22
C MET A 110 0.42 5.09 14.03
N CYS A 111 0.13 6.23 13.40
CA CYS A 111 0.96 6.80 12.34
C CYS A 111 2.33 7.19 12.88
N GLU A 112 2.45 7.75 14.09
CA GLU A 112 3.70 8.12 14.76
C GLU A 112 4.48 6.89 15.24
N CYS A 113 3.82 5.83 15.71
CA CYS A 113 4.45 4.56 16.05
C CYS A 113 4.91 3.86 14.78
N ILE A 114 4.09 3.80 13.72
CA ILE A 114 4.47 3.28 12.40
C ILE A 114 5.57 4.16 11.79
N HIS A 115 5.54 5.48 12.03
CA HIS A 115 6.55 6.43 11.59
C HIS A 115 7.83 6.32 12.40
N HIS A 116 7.81 6.08 13.71
CA HIS A 116 9.03 5.88 14.52
C HIS A 116 9.61 4.47 14.37
N LEU A 117 8.77 3.45 14.22
CA LEU A 117 9.17 2.09 13.86
C LEU A 117 9.67 2.04 12.41
N GLY A 118 9.06 2.81 11.51
CA GLY A 118 9.47 2.97 10.12
C GLY A 118 10.74 3.78 9.98
N LEU A 119 10.80 5.02 10.45
CA LEU A 119 11.95 5.93 10.25
C LEU A 119 13.32 5.34 10.65
N ARG A 120 13.39 4.41 11.61
CA ARG A 120 14.66 3.78 12.02
C ARG A 120 15.13 2.64 11.12
N GLU A 121 14.24 1.98 10.36
CA GLU A 121 14.63 0.99 9.32
C GLU A 121 14.84 1.63 7.94
N TYR A 122 14.46 2.91 7.76
CA TYR A 122 14.36 3.58 6.45
C TYR A 122 15.53 4.51 6.11
N GLU A 123 16.62 4.49 6.89
CA GLU A 123 17.93 4.94 6.37
C GLU A 123 18.43 4.01 5.25
N LYS A 124 17.87 2.81 5.15
CA LYS A 124 18.04 1.93 3.99
C LYS A 124 17.02 2.32 2.92
N PRO A 125 17.41 2.39 1.63
CA PRO A 125 16.45 2.54 0.55
C PRO A 125 15.36 1.44 0.68
N PRO A 126 14.12 1.69 0.22
CA PRO A 126 12.99 0.78 0.46
C PRO A 126 13.40 -0.66 0.20
N LEU A 127 12.88 -1.65 0.96
CA LEU A 127 13.27 -3.08 0.93
C LEU A 127 13.34 -3.72 -0.49
N TYR A 128 12.78 -3.07 -1.50
CA TYR A 128 12.77 -3.45 -2.92
C TYR A 128 13.77 -2.68 -3.80
N ALA A 129 14.63 -1.88 -3.19
CA ALA A 129 15.81 -1.24 -3.73
C ALA A 129 17.05 -1.99 -3.22
N CYS A 130 17.13 -3.30 -3.48
CA CYS A 130 18.43 -3.94 -3.60
C CYS A 130 19.22 -3.13 -4.65
N ASP A 131 20.49 -2.87 -4.35
CA ASP A 131 21.47 -2.26 -5.27
C ASP A 131 21.82 -3.21 -6.44
N LEU A 132 20.81 -3.83 -7.03
CA LEU A 132 20.94 -4.59 -8.26
C LEU A 132 21.12 -3.60 -9.40
N THR A 133 22.36 -3.46 -9.84
CA THR A 133 22.69 -2.66 -11.02
C THR A 133 22.26 -3.43 -12.26
N LEU A 134 21.18 -2.97 -12.89
CA LEU A 134 20.75 -3.49 -14.18
C LEU A 134 21.59 -2.87 -15.31
N PRO A 135 22.09 -3.66 -16.28
CA PRO A 135 22.71 -3.11 -17.48
C PRO A 135 21.71 -2.26 -18.28
N ASN A 136 22.22 -1.28 -19.04
CA ASN A 136 21.41 -0.47 -19.96
C ASN A 136 22.10 -0.42 -21.34
N PRO A 137 21.56 -1.07 -22.38
CA PRO A 137 20.33 -1.87 -22.39
C PRO A 137 20.46 -3.16 -21.57
N LEU A 138 19.34 -3.60 -20.97
CA LEU A 138 19.17 -4.95 -20.43
C LEU A 138 18.74 -5.91 -21.53
N ILE A 139 19.47 -7.00 -21.75
CA ILE A 139 19.14 -8.02 -22.74
C ILE A 139 18.58 -9.25 -22.02
N LEU A 140 17.26 -9.46 -22.04
CA LEU A 140 16.60 -10.49 -21.22
C LEU A 140 17.13 -11.91 -21.48
N SER A 141 17.41 -12.27 -22.74
CA SER A 141 17.93 -13.61 -23.06
C SER A 141 19.32 -13.89 -22.46
N ASP A 142 20.15 -12.84 -22.31
CA ASP A 142 21.58 -12.99 -22.02
C ASP A 142 21.88 -12.64 -20.56
N ASP A 143 21.25 -11.58 -20.04
CA ASP A 143 21.51 -11.04 -18.71
C ASP A 143 20.74 -11.74 -17.60
N LEU A 144 19.54 -12.28 -17.89
CA LEU A 144 18.65 -12.82 -16.86
C LEU A 144 19.31 -13.96 -16.05
N PRO A 145 19.98 -14.97 -16.65
CA PRO A 145 20.63 -16.04 -15.87
C PRO A 145 21.73 -15.51 -14.95
N ARG A 146 22.51 -14.52 -15.42
CA ARG A 146 23.57 -13.89 -14.64
C ARG A 146 22.99 -13.09 -13.46
N LEU A 147 21.97 -12.27 -13.71
CA LEU A 147 21.33 -11.45 -12.67
C LEU A 147 20.62 -12.31 -11.61
N LEU A 148 19.99 -13.42 -12.01
CA LEU A 148 19.37 -14.36 -11.05
C LEU A 148 20.41 -15.02 -10.17
N LYS A 149 21.59 -15.35 -10.72
CA LYS A 149 22.73 -15.85 -9.93
C LYS A 149 23.26 -14.77 -8.98
N ASP A 150 23.39 -13.52 -9.44
CA ASP A 150 23.82 -12.42 -8.58
C ASP A 150 22.84 -12.18 -7.41
N LEU A 151 21.53 -12.42 -7.63
CA LEU A 151 20.50 -12.32 -6.60
C LEU A 151 20.50 -13.47 -5.59
N GLU A 152 21.01 -14.65 -5.96
CA GLU A 152 21.14 -15.78 -5.05
C GLU A 152 22.07 -15.47 -3.87
N ASP A 153 23.15 -14.73 -4.13
CA ASP A 153 24.12 -14.33 -3.11
C ASP A 153 23.68 -13.09 -2.32
N ARG A 154 22.80 -12.26 -2.89
CA ARG A 154 22.45 -10.93 -2.34
C ARG A 154 21.14 -10.91 -1.57
N LEU A 155 20.13 -11.64 -2.04
CA LEU A 155 18.87 -11.68 -1.32
C LEU A 155 19.06 -12.58 -0.11
N PRO A 156 18.75 -12.10 1.10
CA PRO A 156 18.75 -12.97 2.26
C PRO A 156 17.84 -14.17 1.94
N PRO A 157 18.12 -15.35 2.48
CA PRO A 157 17.14 -16.43 2.44
C PRO A 157 15.83 -15.82 2.89
N LEU A 158 14.81 -15.95 2.03
CA LEU A 158 13.47 -15.44 2.30
C LEU A 158 13.15 -15.73 3.74
N ASP A 159 12.81 -14.69 4.51
CA ASP A 159 12.75 -14.75 5.95
C ASP A 159 11.72 -15.80 6.41
N THR A 160 12.14 -17.07 6.48
CA THR A 160 11.39 -18.17 7.09
C THR A 160 11.62 -18.14 8.59
N LYS A 161 11.90 -16.97 9.17
CA LYS A 161 12.02 -16.81 10.62
C LYS A 161 10.87 -17.55 11.25
N GLU A 162 11.23 -18.57 12.01
CA GLU A 162 10.28 -19.28 12.84
C GLU A 162 9.53 -18.23 13.65
N PRO A 163 8.21 -18.41 13.86
CA PRO A 163 7.46 -17.52 14.71
C PRO A 163 8.21 -17.27 16.02
N VAL A 164 8.38 -16.00 16.37
CA VAL A 164 9.16 -15.58 17.53
C VAL A 164 8.21 -15.49 18.72
N PRO A 165 8.49 -16.14 19.87
CA PRO A 165 7.67 -15.98 21.06
C PRO A 165 7.51 -14.50 21.41
N MET A 166 6.28 -14.03 21.64
CA MET A 166 6.04 -12.62 21.96
C MET A 166 6.49 -12.28 23.38
N ASP A 167 5.87 -12.93 24.36
CA ASP A 167 6.18 -12.79 25.78
C ASP A 167 5.86 -14.13 26.45
N PRO A 168 6.87 -14.95 26.79
CA PRO A 168 6.64 -16.28 27.34
C PRO A 168 5.86 -16.30 28.67
N ASP A 169 5.85 -15.19 29.40
CA ASP A 169 5.20 -15.11 30.72
C ASP A 169 3.76 -14.62 30.60
N LEU A 170 3.51 -13.62 29.74
CA LEU A 170 2.18 -13.03 29.55
C LEU A 170 1.35 -13.75 28.48
N LEU A 171 2.00 -14.26 27.44
CA LEU A 171 1.41 -14.85 26.25
C LEU A 171 2.19 -16.12 25.84
N PRO A 172 2.25 -17.15 26.70
CA PRO A 172 3.17 -18.30 26.57
C PRO A 172 3.03 -19.05 25.23
N ASP A 173 1.85 -19.02 24.63
CA ASP A 173 1.54 -19.73 23.40
C ASP A 173 1.42 -18.81 22.18
N MET A 174 1.70 -17.51 22.30
CA MET A 174 1.57 -16.53 21.22
C MET A 174 2.91 -16.15 20.62
N TYR A 175 2.95 -16.14 19.29
CA TYR A 175 4.15 -15.89 18.53
C TYR A 175 3.90 -14.80 17.49
N PHE A 176 4.90 -13.95 17.29
CA PHE A 176 4.97 -12.99 16.20
C PHE A 176 5.49 -13.69 14.94
N GLY A 177 4.78 -13.52 13.82
CA GLY A 177 5.03 -14.21 12.57
C GLY A 177 3.84 -15.06 12.14
N PHE A 178 3.96 -15.62 10.94
CA PHE A 178 3.00 -16.57 10.40
C PHE A 178 3.48 -17.99 10.65
N SER A 179 2.54 -18.93 10.76
CA SER A 179 2.86 -20.35 10.84
C SER A 179 3.76 -20.81 9.69
N ASP A 180 4.41 -21.94 9.87
CA ASP A 180 5.35 -22.61 8.97
C ASP A 180 4.81 -22.92 7.56
N ARG A 181 3.56 -22.56 7.24
CA ARG A 181 2.83 -23.01 6.04
C ARG A 181 2.50 -21.93 5.02
N VAL A 182 3.01 -20.70 5.18
CA VAL A 182 2.29 -19.55 4.63
C VAL A 182 2.89 -18.97 3.33
N ARG A 183 4.12 -19.32 2.93
CA ARG A 183 4.72 -18.79 1.68
C ARG A 183 4.44 -19.67 0.45
N PHE A 184 3.98 -19.06 -0.64
CA PHE A 184 3.69 -19.74 -1.91
C PHE A 184 4.89 -19.87 -2.85
N SER A 185 5.78 -18.89 -2.85
CA SER A 185 6.88 -18.83 -3.81
C SER A 185 8.13 -19.51 -3.22
N PRO A 186 8.66 -20.57 -3.85
CA PRO A 186 9.99 -21.06 -3.55
C PRO A 186 11.03 -19.93 -3.67
N PRO A 187 12.18 -20.00 -2.97
CA PRO A 187 13.20 -18.97 -3.03
C PRO A 187 13.62 -18.59 -4.46
N GLU A 188 13.70 -19.57 -5.36
CA GLU A 188 13.99 -19.35 -6.77
C GLU A 188 12.93 -18.49 -7.48
N GLN A 189 11.64 -18.78 -7.24
CA GLN A 189 10.53 -18.00 -7.79
C GLN A 189 10.56 -16.55 -7.28
N TYR A 190 10.84 -16.34 -6.00
CA TYR A 190 10.93 -14.99 -5.46
C TYR A 190 12.08 -14.18 -6.05
N ARG A 191 13.23 -14.81 -6.37
CA ARG A 191 14.32 -14.11 -7.08
C ARG A 191 13.88 -13.66 -8.47
N VAL A 192 13.11 -14.48 -9.17
CA VAL A 192 12.51 -14.11 -10.47
C VAL A 192 11.53 -12.96 -10.30
N ASP A 193 10.61 -13.05 -9.35
CA ASP A 193 9.64 -12.01 -9.03
C ASP A 193 10.34 -10.69 -8.67
N TYR A 194 11.40 -10.77 -7.88
CA TYR A 194 12.22 -9.63 -7.45
C TYR A 194 12.91 -8.95 -8.64
N LEU A 195 13.54 -9.74 -9.50
CA LEU A 195 14.20 -9.22 -10.70
C LEU A 195 13.19 -8.52 -11.62
N TRP A 196 12.02 -9.13 -11.85
CA TRP A 196 10.98 -8.53 -12.68
C TRP A 196 10.37 -7.28 -12.05
N ALA A 197 10.16 -7.25 -10.73
CA ALA A 197 9.75 -6.03 -10.03
C ALA A 197 10.77 -4.91 -10.25
N THR A 198 12.07 -5.22 -10.13
CA THR A 198 13.17 -4.27 -10.35
C THR A 198 13.16 -3.73 -11.78
N ILE A 199 13.03 -4.60 -12.78
CA ILE A 199 12.95 -4.21 -14.20
C ILE A 199 11.77 -3.28 -14.44
N PHE A 200 10.58 -3.64 -13.96
CA PHE A 200 9.35 -2.85 -14.11
C PHE A 200 9.49 -1.48 -13.46
N ASN A 201 10.00 -1.43 -12.24
CA ASN A 201 10.20 -0.18 -11.51
C ASN A 201 11.23 0.71 -12.19
N ARG A 202 12.29 0.13 -12.77
CA ARG A 202 13.29 0.89 -13.54
C ARG A 202 12.70 1.43 -14.84
N MET A 203 11.84 0.68 -15.53
CA MET A 203 11.11 1.19 -16.70
C MET A 203 10.09 2.27 -16.31
N MET A 204 9.41 2.13 -15.17
CA MET A 204 8.49 3.15 -14.64
C MET A 204 9.23 4.46 -14.36
N HIS A 205 10.47 4.37 -13.85
CA HIS A 205 11.30 5.55 -13.62
C HIS A 205 11.57 6.37 -14.89
N ASN A 206 11.51 5.77 -16.09
CA ASN A 206 11.57 6.53 -17.35
C ASN A 206 10.41 7.54 -17.47
N TYR A 207 9.21 7.18 -16.97
CA TYR A 207 8.08 8.11 -16.90
C TYR A 207 8.35 9.18 -15.85
N THR A 208 8.77 8.81 -14.65
CA THR A 208 9.13 9.75 -13.57
C THR A 208 10.15 10.79 -14.06
N ALA A 209 11.26 10.35 -14.64
CA ALA A 209 12.33 11.20 -15.16
C ALA A 209 11.89 12.09 -16.33
N SER A 210 10.85 11.71 -17.07
CA SER A 210 10.28 12.56 -18.13
C SER A 210 9.31 13.62 -17.63
N VAL A 211 8.83 13.46 -16.39
CA VAL A 211 7.94 14.40 -15.70
C VAL A 211 8.74 15.35 -14.82
N LEU A 212 9.82 14.86 -14.23
CA LEU A 212 10.79 15.68 -13.52
C LEU A 212 11.64 16.44 -14.53
N GLU A 213 11.67 17.77 -14.44
CA GLU A 213 12.68 18.52 -15.17
C GLU A 213 14.06 18.16 -14.60
N PRO A 214 15.08 17.93 -15.44
CA PRO A 214 16.45 17.85 -14.95
C PRO A 214 16.76 19.14 -14.19
N ARG A 215 17.54 19.06 -13.10
CA ARG A 215 18.01 20.30 -12.48
C ARG A 215 18.87 21.05 -13.49
N GLU A 216 18.85 22.38 -13.41
CA GLU A 216 19.63 23.21 -14.31
C GLU A 216 21.11 22.79 -14.28
N GLY A 217 21.66 22.46 -15.45
CA GLY A 217 23.04 21.96 -15.59
C GLY A 217 23.22 20.44 -15.45
N GLU A 218 22.20 19.68 -15.06
CA GLU A 218 22.29 18.21 -15.05
C GLU A 218 22.02 17.63 -16.45
N PRO A 219 22.86 16.69 -16.93
CA PRO A 219 22.60 16.01 -18.19
C PRO A 219 21.30 15.21 -18.09
N LYS A 220 20.54 15.18 -19.18
CA LYS A 220 19.33 14.34 -19.26
C LYS A 220 19.74 12.88 -19.05
N ALA A 221 19.22 12.26 -17.99
CA ALA A 221 19.50 10.87 -17.68
C ALA A 221 19.16 9.98 -18.90
N GLU A 222 20.04 9.04 -19.21
CA GLU A 222 19.77 8.04 -20.23
C GLU A 222 18.57 7.18 -19.78
N LEU A 223 17.62 6.97 -20.69
CA LEU A 223 16.46 6.15 -20.41
C LEU A 223 16.88 4.68 -20.27
N PHE A 224 16.35 4.01 -19.26
CA PHE A 224 16.50 2.57 -19.14
C PHE A 224 15.80 1.88 -20.30
N SER A 225 16.42 0.85 -20.86
CA SER A 225 15.90 0.11 -22.00
C SER A 225 16.07 -1.38 -21.84
N VAL A 226 15.09 -2.13 -22.33
CA VAL A 226 15.08 -3.60 -22.34
C VAL A 226 15.05 -4.09 -23.77
N ARG A 227 15.80 -5.14 -24.08
CA ARG A 227 15.73 -5.90 -25.32
C ARG A 227 15.37 -7.34 -24.98
N LEU A 228 14.50 -7.98 -25.75
CA LEU A 228 14.19 -9.40 -25.55
C LEU A 228 15.38 -10.29 -25.93
N THR A 229 16.05 -9.93 -27.01
CA THR A 229 17.25 -10.60 -27.56
C THR A 229 18.30 -9.54 -27.96
N PRO A 230 19.56 -9.90 -28.25
CA PRO A 230 20.59 -8.92 -28.65
C PRO A 230 20.21 -8.09 -29.89
N THR A 231 19.44 -8.69 -30.80
CA THR A 231 18.99 -8.10 -32.06
C THR A 231 17.64 -7.38 -31.96
N SER A 232 16.92 -7.54 -30.83
CA SER A 232 15.64 -6.86 -30.62
C SER A 232 15.84 -5.34 -30.46
N PRO A 233 14.91 -4.51 -30.93
CA PRO A 233 14.96 -3.07 -30.69
C PRO A 233 14.86 -2.75 -29.20
N PRO A 234 15.46 -1.64 -28.73
CA PRO A 234 15.33 -1.19 -27.34
C PRO A 234 13.88 -0.80 -27.02
N ILE A 235 13.41 -1.23 -25.86
CA ILE A 235 12.06 -0.97 -25.35
C ILE A 235 12.19 -0.15 -24.06
N HIS A 236 11.57 1.04 -24.04
CA HIS A 236 11.62 1.96 -22.89
C HIS A 236 10.32 2.01 -22.08
N ARG A 237 9.25 1.37 -22.57
CA ARG A 237 7.89 1.45 -22.05
C ARG A 237 7.35 0.07 -21.67
N PHE A 238 6.64 0.01 -20.56
CA PHE A 238 6.21 -1.26 -19.98
C PHE A 238 5.11 -1.97 -20.80
N ASP A 239 4.12 -1.22 -21.30
CA ASP A 239 3.10 -1.73 -22.23
C ASP A 239 3.72 -2.26 -23.53
N ALA A 240 4.78 -1.62 -24.02
CA ALA A 240 5.53 -2.08 -25.17
C ALA A 240 6.32 -3.37 -24.88
N LEU A 241 6.89 -3.52 -23.69
CA LEU A 241 7.57 -4.76 -23.28
C LEU A 241 6.56 -5.91 -23.19
N CYS A 242 5.42 -5.72 -22.53
CA CYS A 242 4.37 -6.73 -22.48
C CYS A 242 3.81 -7.06 -23.87
N SER A 243 3.65 -6.07 -24.74
CA SER A 243 3.26 -6.29 -26.13
C SER A 243 4.27 -7.15 -26.89
N ALA A 244 5.57 -6.95 -26.65
CA ALA A 244 6.62 -7.76 -27.25
C ALA A 244 6.61 -9.19 -26.70
N LEU A 245 6.46 -9.37 -25.39
CA LEU A 245 6.33 -10.69 -24.75
C LEU A 245 5.11 -11.46 -25.29
N LEU A 246 3.96 -10.81 -25.43
CA LEU A 246 2.76 -11.43 -26.02
C LEU A 246 2.99 -11.91 -27.47
N LYS A 247 3.79 -11.18 -28.26
CA LYS A 247 4.15 -11.60 -29.62
C LYS A 247 5.05 -12.83 -29.62
N GLU A 248 5.96 -12.91 -28.64
CA GLU A 248 6.82 -14.07 -28.37
C GLU A 248 6.10 -15.22 -27.62
N LYS A 249 4.76 -15.21 -27.61
CA LYS A 249 3.90 -16.27 -27.07
C LYS A 249 3.96 -16.44 -25.55
N HIS A 250 4.49 -15.45 -24.82
CA HIS A 250 4.29 -15.37 -23.37
C HIS A 250 2.83 -15.09 -23.05
N GLN A 251 2.42 -15.45 -21.85
CA GLN A 251 1.12 -15.08 -21.31
C GLN A 251 1.31 -13.94 -20.33
N VAL A 252 0.49 -12.89 -20.47
CA VAL A 252 0.44 -11.79 -19.52
C VAL A 252 -0.97 -11.74 -18.96
N ARG A 253 -1.08 -11.75 -17.64
CA ARG A 253 -2.35 -11.69 -16.92
C ARG A 253 -2.26 -10.64 -15.84
N MET A 254 -3.41 -10.11 -15.48
CA MET A 254 -3.58 -9.28 -14.31
C MET A 254 -4.79 -9.71 -13.50
N GLU A 255 -4.70 -9.58 -12.19
CA GLU A 255 -5.80 -9.74 -11.27
C GLU A 255 -5.83 -8.53 -10.33
N MET A 256 -6.95 -7.83 -10.31
CA MET A 256 -7.20 -6.83 -9.27
C MET A 256 -7.88 -7.54 -8.11
N SER A 257 -7.28 -7.46 -6.93
CA SER A 257 -7.82 -8.15 -5.76
C SER A 257 -7.82 -7.27 -4.53
N GLN A 258 -8.65 -7.68 -3.57
CA GLN A 258 -8.74 -7.08 -2.25
C GLN A 258 -8.48 -8.11 -1.18
N LEU A 259 -7.64 -7.74 -0.23
CA LEU A 259 -7.24 -8.54 0.91
C LEU A 259 -7.52 -7.77 2.19
N VAL A 260 -7.51 -8.44 3.33
CA VAL A 260 -7.43 -7.78 4.62
C VAL A 260 -6.05 -7.14 4.75
N ALA A 261 -6.01 -5.86 5.13
CA ALA A 261 -4.76 -5.17 5.42
C ALA A 261 -4.19 -5.66 6.76
N VAL A 262 -3.01 -6.27 6.69
CA VAL A 262 -2.28 -6.84 7.84
C VAL A 262 -0.96 -6.11 8.14
N TYR A 263 -0.49 -5.23 7.25
CA TYR A 263 0.76 -4.46 7.39
C TYR A 263 1.97 -5.31 7.77
N GLY A 264 2.09 -6.52 7.21
CA GLY A 264 3.16 -7.46 7.52
C GLY A 264 3.11 -8.05 8.94
N MET A 265 2.08 -7.74 9.73
CA MET A 265 1.91 -8.31 11.07
C MET A 265 1.23 -9.68 10.97
N GLY A 266 2.02 -10.72 11.22
CA GLY A 266 1.53 -12.07 11.43
C GLY A 266 1.52 -12.41 12.92
N PHE A 267 0.50 -13.14 13.34
CA PHE A 267 0.48 -13.76 14.65
C PHE A 267 0.01 -15.20 14.52
N CYS A 268 0.59 -16.08 15.31
CA CYS A 268 0.13 -17.46 15.40
C CYS A 268 0.21 -17.97 16.83
N VAL A 269 -0.59 -18.98 17.14
CA VAL A 269 -0.63 -19.64 18.44
C VAL A 269 -0.25 -21.10 18.32
N ARG A 270 0.34 -21.63 19.38
CA ARG A 270 0.59 -23.07 19.51
C ARG A 270 -0.71 -23.81 19.87
N ASP A 271 -1.19 -24.66 18.97
CA ASP A 271 -2.40 -25.49 19.14
C ASP A 271 -1.99 -26.96 19.34
N GLY A 272 -1.22 -27.20 20.40
CA GLY A 272 -0.66 -28.50 20.76
C GLY A 272 0.75 -28.78 20.21
N PRO A 273 1.28 -30.00 20.44
CA PRO A 273 2.64 -30.35 20.07
C PRO A 273 2.88 -30.23 18.56
N GLY A 274 3.82 -29.37 18.16
CA GLY A 274 4.24 -29.19 16.77
C GLY A 274 3.21 -28.54 15.84
N ARG A 275 2.09 -28.02 16.37
CA ARG A 275 1.06 -27.36 15.56
C ARG A 275 0.96 -25.88 15.89
N MET A 276 1.13 -25.05 14.88
CA MET A 276 0.89 -23.61 14.93
C MET A 276 -0.35 -23.25 14.12
N VAL A 277 -1.14 -22.29 14.59
CA VAL A 277 -2.34 -21.81 13.92
C VAL A 277 -2.26 -20.30 13.77
N ASP A 278 -2.38 -19.81 12.53
CA ASP A 278 -2.42 -18.37 12.25
C ASP A 278 -3.67 -17.73 12.86
N LEU A 279 -3.45 -16.65 13.62
CA LEU A 279 -4.53 -15.85 14.16
C LEU A 279 -5.07 -14.90 13.10
N PRO A 280 -6.41 -14.79 12.94
CA PRO A 280 -7.02 -13.80 12.09
C PRO A 280 -6.84 -12.40 12.68
N VAL A 281 -5.86 -11.66 12.16
CA VAL A 281 -5.59 -10.28 12.59
C VAL A 281 -5.86 -9.34 11.43
N ALA A 282 -6.89 -8.51 11.58
CA ALA A 282 -7.21 -7.47 10.63
C ALA A 282 -6.89 -6.11 11.23
N THR A 283 -6.37 -5.20 10.41
CA THR A 283 -6.46 -3.78 10.75
C THR A 283 -7.93 -3.40 10.71
N ILE A 284 -8.43 -2.79 11.78
CA ILE A 284 -9.83 -2.43 11.90
C ILE A 284 -10.03 -0.98 11.45
N PHE A 285 -11.00 -0.77 10.57
CA PHE A 285 -11.39 0.54 10.07
C PHE A 285 -12.75 0.96 10.63
N ARG A 286 -12.78 2.16 11.20
CA ARG A 286 -14.00 2.83 11.67
C ARG A 286 -14.54 3.70 10.54
N SER A 287 -15.66 3.28 9.96
CA SER A 287 -16.16 3.91 8.72
C SER A 287 -16.74 5.31 8.90
N GLY A 288 -17.03 5.74 10.14
CA GLY A 288 -17.84 6.93 10.40
C GLY A 288 -19.33 6.76 10.04
N LEU A 289 -19.72 5.69 9.34
CA LEU A 289 -21.11 5.38 9.03
C LEU A 289 -21.80 4.80 10.25
N ARG A 290 -23.08 5.16 10.42
CA ARG A 290 -23.92 4.58 11.46
C ARG A 290 -25.05 3.75 10.86
N CYS A 291 -25.34 2.60 11.46
CA CYS A 291 -26.53 1.82 11.11
C CYS A 291 -27.77 2.34 11.83
N LYS A 292 -28.93 1.72 11.54
CA LYS A 292 -30.27 2.16 12.02
C LYS A 292 -30.36 2.33 13.54
N ASP A 293 -29.63 1.53 14.30
CA ASP A 293 -29.58 1.59 15.77
C ASP A 293 -28.60 2.65 16.32
N GLY A 294 -27.97 3.42 15.44
CA GLY A 294 -26.98 4.43 15.77
C GLY A 294 -25.57 3.90 16.02
N GLN A 295 -25.33 2.59 15.93
CA GLN A 295 -23.98 2.03 16.08
C GLN A 295 -23.11 2.35 14.86
N GLU A 296 -21.82 2.58 15.10
CA GLU A 296 -20.87 2.77 14.00
C GLU A 296 -20.57 1.45 13.30
N ILE A 297 -20.47 1.50 11.97
CA ILE A 297 -20.07 0.36 11.15
C ILE A 297 -18.55 0.25 11.18
N ILE A 298 -18.08 -0.86 11.73
CA ILE A 298 -16.66 -1.19 11.86
C ILE A 298 -16.38 -2.36 10.91
N LEU A 299 -15.35 -2.25 10.09
CA LEU A 299 -15.00 -3.26 9.08
C LEU A 299 -13.49 -3.57 9.09
N PRO A 300 -13.07 -4.74 8.60
CA PRO A 300 -11.65 -4.95 8.32
C PRO A 300 -11.20 -3.99 7.22
N LEU A 301 -10.07 -3.32 7.41
CA LEU A 301 -9.48 -2.46 6.39
C LEU A 301 -9.06 -3.31 5.20
N ALA A 302 -9.47 -2.91 4.00
CA ALA A 302 -9.08 -3.58 2.76
C ALA A 302 -7.73 -3.04 2.26
N HIS A 303 -6.87 -3.96 1.82
CA HIS A 303 -5.71 -3.71 0.96
C HIS A 303 -6.10 -4.04 -0.47
N SER A 304 -5.90 -3.11 -1.39
CA SER A 304 -6.17 -3.33 -2.81
C SER A 304 -4.85 -3.32 -3.59
N ALA A 305 -4.71 -4.27 -4.50
CA ALA A 305 -3.54 -4.35 -5.38
C ALA A 305 -3.91 -4.91 -6.75
N ILE A 306 -3.03 -4.68 -7.74
CA ILE A 306 -3.06 -5.35 -9.02
C ILE A 306 -1.90 -6.35 -9.07
N TYR A 307 -2.23 -7.62 -9.22
CA TYR A 307 -1.30 -8.71 -9.41
C TYR A 307 -1.02 -8.89 -10.88
N TYR A 308 0.21 -8.71 -11.32
CA TYR A 308 0.65 -9.03 -12.67
C TYR A 308 1.32 -10.40 -12.68
N THR A 309 0.94 -11.25 -13.63
CA THR A 309 1.60 -12.53 -13.87
C THR A 309 2.09 -12.57 -15.31
N ILE A 310 3.38 -12.83 -15.50
CA ILE A 310 3.98 -13.13 -16.80
C ILE A 310 4.41 -14.60 -16.78
N GLU A 311 4.01 -15.37 -17.78
CA GLU A 311 4.43 -16.76 -17.96
C GLU A 311 5.12 -16.93 -19.31
N GLY A 312 6.29 -17.57 -19.31
CA GLY A 312 7.03 -17.93 -20.51
C GLY A 312 8.54 -17.92 -20.33
N PRO A 313 9.30 -18.24 -21.39
CA PRO A 313 10.75 -18.49 -21.30
C PRO A 313 11.59 -17.31 -20.81
N ALA A 314 11.09 -16.08 -20.98
CA ALA A 314 11.80 -14.87 -20.54
C ALA A 314 11.74 -14.68 -19.02
N CYS A 315 10.96 -15.48 -18.30
CA CYS A 315 10.91 -15.48 -16.85
C CYS A 315 11.96 -16.41 -16.21
N GLY A 316 12.90 -16.93 -17.00
CA GLY A 316 13.99 -17.75 -16.48
C GLY A 316 13.52 -19.13 -16.03
N PRO A 317 14.16 -19.74 -15.02
CA PRO A 317 14.00 -21.16 -14.70
C PRO A 317 12.59 -21.52 -14.24
N THR A 318 11.87 -20.61 -13.58
CA THR A 318 10.50 -20.87 -13.12
C THR A 318 9.45 -20.67 -14.20
N SER A 319 9.83 -20.09 -15.35
CA SER A 319 8.92 -19.72 -16.45
C SER A 319 7.73 -18.84 -16.02
N LYS A 320 7.83 -18.18 -14.86
CA LYS A 320 6.77 -17.36 -14.28
C LYS A 320 7.35 -16.20 -13.49
N ALA A 321 6.77 -15.03 -13.61
CA ALA A 321 7.02 -13.88 -12.75
C ALA A 321 5.69 -13.34 -12.21
N GLN A 322 5.62 -13.09 -10.91
CA GLN A 322 4.45 -12.59 -10.19
C GLN A 322 4.81 -11.32 -9.44
N LEU A 323 4.04 -10.26 -9.70
CA LEU A 323 4.29 -8.94 -9.17
C LEU A 323 3.02 -8.40 -8.54
N GLU A 324 3.17 -7.64 -7.48
CA GLU A 324 2.07 -6.93 -6.86
C GLU A 324 2.29 -5.43 -7.04
N PHE A 325 1.30 -4.72 -7.59
CA PHE A 325 1.34 -3.29 -7.83
C PHE A 325 0.38 -2.55 -6.91
N TYR A 326 0.87 -1.54 -6.18
CA TYR A 326 0.07 -0.62 -5.35
C TYR A 326 0.89 0.60 -4.92
N LEU A 327 0.24 1.54 -4.20
CA LEU A 327 0.91 2.60 -3.44
C LEU A 327 1.33 2.04 -2.08
N GLY A 328 2.62 1.74 -1.94
CA GLY A 328 3.22 1.09 -0.78
C GLY A 328 3.39 2.00 0.43
N MET A 329 3.21 1.41 1.61
CA MET A 329 3.47 2.05 2.90
C MET A 329 4.95 2.39 3.11
N ASP A 330 5.82 1.68 2.37
CA ASP A 330 7.26 1.89 2.30
C ASP A 330 7.64 3.17 1.53
N GLY A 331 6.65 3.91 1.06
CA GLY A 331 6.86 5.13 0.30
C GLY A 331 7.31 4.86 -1.13
N PHE A 332 6.83 3.79 -1.74
CA PHE A 332 7.04 3.56 -3.15
C PHE A 332 5.74 3.14 -3.83
N THR A 333 5.40 3.79 -4.95
CA THR A 333 4.33 3.31 -5.83
C THR A 333 4.93 2.54 -6.98
N GLY A 334 4.64 1.26 -7.11
CA GLY A 334 5.17 0.45 -8.19
C GLY A 334 4.93 -1.03 -7.95
N CYS A 335 5.75 -1.87 -8.59
CA CYS A 335 5.69 -3.31 -8.39
C CYS A 335 6.60 -3.74 -7.25
N ILE A 336 6.13 -4.67 -6.43
CA ILE A 336 6.95 -5.46 -5.52
C ILE A 336 6.90 -6.94 -5.94
N PRO A 337 7.91 -7.75 -5.60
CA PRO A 337 7.80 -9.20 -5.75
C PRO A 337 6.59 -9.71 -4.98
N TRP A 338 5.87 -10.66 -5.57
CA TRP A 338 4.80 -11.35 -4.86
C TRP A 338 5.40 -12.23 -3.75
N ASP A 339 5.24 -11.81 -2.50
CA ASP A 339 5.72 -12.57 -1.33
C ASP A 339 4.77 -13.73 -0.94
N GLY A 340 3.53 -13.69 -1.45
CA GLY A 340 2.62 -14.82 -1.51
C GLY A 340 2.26 -15.40 -0.16
N ILE A 341 2.07 -14.58 0.86
CA ILE A 341 1.58 -15.02 2.17
C ILE A 341 0.08 -15.37 2.03
N LYS A 342 -0.31 -16.65 1.90
CA LYS A 342 -1.73 -17.04 2.03
C LYS A 342 -2.00 -17.70 3.36
N ILE A 343 -2.46 -16.89 4.29
CA ILE A 343 -3.16 -17.37 5.48
C ILE A 343 -4.60 -17.75 5.12
N PRO A 344 -5.14 -18.84 5.69
CA PRO A 344 -6.49 -19.34 5.35
C PRO A 344 -7.59 -18.28 5.44
N TRP A 345 -7.42 -17.31 6.34
CA TRP A 345 -8.39 -16.25 6.60
C TRP A 345 -8.20 -14.98 5.76
N ASN A 346 -7.11 -14.85 5.00
CA ASN A 346 -6.84 -13.72 4.10
C ASN A 346 -6.56 -14.19 2.67
N ARG A 347 -7.50 -14.94 2.09
CA ARG A 347 -7.39 -15.43 0.71
C ARG A 347 -7.61 -14.34 -0.34
N GLY A 348 -8.18 -13.22 0.10
CA GLY A 348 -8.61 -12.12 -0.76
C GLY A 348 -9.80 -12.47 -1.65
N LYS A 349 -10.26 -11.45 -2.37
CA LYS A 349 -11.29 -11.52 -3.40
C LYS A 349 -10.76 -10.91 -4.69
N VAL A 350 -10.87 -11.62 -5.79
CA VAL A 350 -10.54 -11.08 -7.13
C VAL A 350 -11.73 -10.28 -7.62
N LEU A 351 -11.54 -8.97 -7.80
CA LEU A 351 -12.55 -8.08 -8.38
C LEU A 351 -12.57 -8.14 -9.91
N ARG A 352 -11.38 -8.27 -10.49
CA ARG A 352 -11.19 -8.22 -11.94
C ARG A 352 -10.05 -9.13 -12.35
N SER A 353 -10.24 -9.87 -13.43
CA SER A 353 -9.17 -10.62 -14.09
C SER A 353 -9.15 -10.30 -15.58
N VAL A 354 -7.97 -10.02 -16.11
CA VAL A 354 -7.78 -9.70 -17.53
C VAL A 354 -6.52 -10.41 -18.02
N SER A 355 -6.52 -10.85 -19.27
CA SER A 355 -5.39 -11.56 -19.87
C SER A 355 -5.09 -11.11 -21.29
N GLY A 356 -3.90 -11.43 -21.77
CA GLY A 356 -3.45 -11.11 -23.11
C GLY A 356 -3.31 -9.61 -23.36
N SER A 357 -3.66 -9.17 -24.56
CA SER A 357 -3.55 -7.77 -24.98
C SER A 357 -4.48 -6.81 -24.21
N ALA A 358 -5.55 -7.33 -23.59
CA ALA A 358 -6.45 -6.53 -22.77
C ALA A 358 -5.80 -6.03 -21.46
N VAL A 359 -4.66 -6.59 -21.06
CA VAL A 359 -3.88 -6.13 -19.88
C VAL A 359 -3.13 -4.83 -20.16
N LEU A 360 -2.84 -4.51 -21.42
CA LEU A 360 -1.98 -3.39 -21.79
C LEU A 360 -2.48 -2.01 -21.31
N PRO A 361 -3.78 -1.66 -21.44
CA PRO A 361 -4.29 -0.38 -20.92
C PRO A 361 -4.16 -0.24 -19.40
N TRP A 362 -4.27 -1.36 -18.67
CA TRP A 362 -4.14 -1.38 -17.22
C TRP A 362 -2.70 -1.16 -16.78
N ILE A 363 -1.78 -1.89 -17.40
CA ILE A 363 -0.34 -1.67 -17.28
C ILE A 363 -0.03 -0.18 -17.52
N GLN A 364 -0.51 0.37 -18.62
CA GLN A 364 -0.25 1.77 -18.98
C GLN A 364 -0.74 2.73 -17.89
N ALA A 365 -1.97 2.57 -17.40
CA ALA A 365 -2.52 3.39 -16.34
C ALA A 365 -1.74 3.25 -15.02
N SER A 366 -1.38 2.02 -14.62
CA SER A 366 -0.62 1.75 -13.40
C SER A 366 0.73 2.45 -13.39
N PHE A 367 1.56 2.25 -14.43
CA PHE A 367 2.93 2.80 -14.42
C PHE A 367 2.99 4.30 -14.70
N LEU A 368 2.06 4.86 -15.48
CA LEU A 368 1.94 6.31 -15.62
C LEU A 368 1.50 6.95 -14.31
N GLY A 369 0.50 6.37 -13.64
CA GLY A 369 0.04 6.81 -12.33
C GLY A 369 1.15 6.76 -11.29
N ALA A 370 1.86 5.63 -11.19
CA ALA A 370 3.00 5.45 -10.30
C ALA A 370 4.12 6.45 -10.57
N GLY A 371 4.48 6.68 -11.83
CA GLY A 371 5.52 7.64 -12.19
C GLY A 371 5.19 9.05 -11.72
N VAL A 372 3.93 9.48 -11.86
CA VAL A 372 3.46 10.78 -11.39
C VAL A 372 3.37 10.85 -9.86
N LEU A 373 2.88 9.81 -9.20
CA LEU A 373 2.80 9.73 -7.74
C LEU A 373 4.19 9.86 -7.11
N ASN A 374 5.15 9.05 -7.60
CA ASN A 374 6.52 9.09 -7.11
C ASN A 374 7.21 10.43 -7.42
N ALA A 375 7.00 11.00 -8.62
CA ALA A 375 7.55 12.31 -8.99
C ALA A 375 7.01 13.41 -8.07
N TYR A 376 5.69 13.43 -7.86
CA TYR A 376 5.05 14.43 -7.01
C TYR A 376 5.56 14.34 -5.57
N ALA A 377 5.53 13.14 -4.97
CA ALA A 377 5.92 12.97 -3.60
C ALA A 377 7.42 13.23 -3.37
N THR A 378 8.29 12.85 -4.31
CA THR A 378 9.73 13.18 -4.27
C THR A 378 9.92 14.70 -4.32
N ASN A 379 9.23 15.40 -5.23
CA ASN A 379 9.35 16.85 -5.37
C ASN A 379 8.85 17.62 -4.15
N GLN A 380 7.77 17.15 -3.56
CA GLN A 380 7.18 17.74 -2.36
C GLN A 380 7.85 17.25 -1.07
N ARG A 381 8.81 16.32 -1.15
CA ARG A 381 9.49 15.69 -0.02
C ARG A 381 8.49 15.15 1.01
N LEU A 382 7.43 14.50 0.53
CA LEU A 382 6.38 14.00 1.41
C LEU A 382 6.94 12.86 2.28
N PRO A 383 6.56 12.81 3.57
CA PRO A 383 6.91 11.68 4.42
C PRO A 383 6.35 10.38 3.83
N ASN A 384 7.14 9.31 3.91
CA ASN A 384 6.82 8.00 3.31
C ASN A 384 6.33 8.14 1.87
N ASN A 385 6.96 9.05 1.10
CA ASN A 385 6.61 9.38 -0.27
C ASN A 385 5.09 9.60 -0.48
N GLY A 386 4.43 10.17 0.53
CA GLY A 386 3.03 10.56 0.50
C GLY A 386 2.01 9.44 0.79
N TYR A 387 2.41 8.27 1.28
CA TYR A 387 1.43 7.28 1.78
C TYR A 387 0.58 7.89 2.90
N GLY A 388 -0.75 7.74 2.81
CA GLY A 388 -1.73 8.36 3.70
C GLY A 388 -2.05 9.83 3.38
N LEU A 389 -1.13 10.58 2.76
CA LEU A 389 -1.33 11.98 2.36
C LEU A 389 -1.92 12.11 0.95
N MET A 390 -1.37 11.36 0.01
CA MET A 390 -1.85 11.30 -1.38
C MET A 390 -2.97 10.26 -1.56
N GLY A 391 -3.11 9.36 -0.58
CA GLY A 391 -3.96 8.18 -0.64
C GLY A 391 -3.24 6.98 -0.02
N ALA A 392 -3.89 5.83 -0.05
CA ALA A 392 -3.30 4.53 0.32
C ALA A 392 -3.26 3.59 -0.90
N CYS A 393 -2.91 2.32 -0.66
CA CYS A 393 -2.97 1.27 -1.68
C CYS A 393 -4.31 1.22 -2.41
N THR A 394 -5.42 1.39 -1.67
CA THR A 394 -6.78 1.38 -2.20
C THR A 394 -7.07 2.55 -3.16
N ASP A 395 -6.56 3.76 -2.90
CA ASP A 395 -6.79 4.94 -3.74
C ASP A 395 -6.14 4.79 -5.12
N SER A 396 -4.91 4.26 -5.19
CA SER A 396 -4.21 4.12 -6.47
C SER A 396 -4.91 3.12 -7.40
N ILE A 397 -5.39 2.00 -6.85
CA ILE A 397 -6.12 1.01 -7.65
C ILE A 397 -7.52 1.51 -8.02
N ALA A 398 -8.19 2.26 -7.15
CA ALA A 398 -9.47 2.90 -7.46
C ALA A 398 -9.35 3.89 -8.63
N ALA A 399 -8.28 4.70 -8.65
CA ALA A 399 -7.99 5.63 -9.73
C ALA A 399 -7.82 4.91 -11.07
N ILE A 400 -7.09 3.79 -11.07
CA ILE A 400 -6.86 2.98 -12.27
C ILE A 400 -8.16 2.32 -12.74
N GLN A 401 -8.92 1.71 -11.83
CA GLN A 401 -10.20 1.07 -12.15
C GLN A 401 -11.16 2.09 -12.79
N HIS A 402 -11.38 3.24 -12.14
CA HIS A 402 -12.30 4.24 -12.64
C HIS A 402 -11.85 4.84 -13.98
N THR A 403 -10.54 5.05 -14.17
CA THR A 403 -10.01 5.55 -15.45
C THR A 403 -10.34 4.65 -16.64
N LEU A 404 -10.44 3.35 -16.40
CA LEU A 404 -10.62 2.34 -17.46
C LEU A 404 -12.06 1.85 -17.57
N GLU A 405 -12.81 1.84 -16.47
CA GLU A 405 -14.15 1.26 -16.39
C GLU A 405 -15.25 2.31 -16.13
N GLY A 406 -14.89 3.54 -15.74
CA GLY A 406 -15.84 4.61 -15.39
C GLY A 406 -16.49 4.46 -14.01
N SER A 407 -16.06 3.47 -13.22
CA SER A 407 -16.50 3.23 -11.84
C SER A 407 -15.39 2.58 -11.03
N HIS A 408 -15.48 2.61 -9.69
CA HIS A 408 -14.61 1.85 -8.82
C HIS A 408 -15.36 1.22 -7.64
N ASP A 409 -14.83 0.11 -7.14
CA ASP A 409 -15.44 -0.69 -6.06
C ASP A 409 -14.67 -0.62 -4.73
N HIS A 410 -13.75 0.33 -4.65
CA HIS A 410 -12.71 0.39 -3.63
C HIS A 410 -13.10 1.28 -2.46
N TYR A 411 -12.81 0.83 -1.24
CA TYR A 411 -13.08 1.53 0.01
C TYR A 411 -12.08 1.08 1.10
N PRO A 412 -11.65 1.97 2.01
CA PRO A 412 -11.88 3.42 2.00
C PRO A 412 -10.94 4.15 1.04
N LEU A 413 -11.39 5.29 0.53
CA LEU A 413 -10.58 6.28 -0.17
C LEU A 413 -10.24 7.42 0.78
N VAL A 414 -8.95 7.65 0.98
CA VAL A 414 -8.45 8.63 1.97
C VAL A 414 -7.76 9.83 1.31
N GLY A 415 -7.49 9.77 0.00
CA GLY A 415 -6.84 10.85 -0.73
C GLY A 415 -7.66 12.13 -0.81
N LEU A 416 -7.13 13.22 -0.23
CA LEU A 416 -7.81 14.50 -0.09
C LEU A 416 -6.91 15.73 -0.34
N GLY A 417 -7.55 16.88 -0.51
CA GLY A 417 -6.92 18.18 -0.31
C GLY A 417 -5.85 18.57 -1.35
N ALA A 418 -4.83 19.29 -0.88
CA ALA A 418 -3.82 19.90 -1.74
C ALA A 418 -3.00 18.87 -2.53
N HIS A 419 -2.68 17.72 -1.94
CA HIS A 419 -1.90 16.68 -2.62
C HIS A 419 -2.65 16.11 -3.83
N ARG A 420 -3.95 15.88 -3.70
CA ARG A 420 -4.82 15.46 -4.81
C ARG A 420 -4.83 16.46 -5.97
N HIS A 421 -4.91 17.76 -5.65
CA HIS A 421 -4.81 18.82 -6.66
C HIS A 421 -3.43 18.89 -7.30
N GLY A 422 -2.36 18.69 -6.52
CA GLY A 422 -1.00 18.63 -7.02
C GLY A 422 -0.78 17.49 -8.01
N MET A 423 -1.27 16.29 -7.69
CA MET A 423 -1.26 15.13 -8.59
C MET A 423 -2.03 15.40 -9.88
N TYR A 424 -3.23 15.97 -9.78
CA TYR A 424 -4.03 16.38 -10.93
C TYR A 424 -3.25 17.33 -11.86
N ARG A 425 -2.65 18.39 -11.29
CA ARG A 425 -1.87 19.36 -12.07
C ARG A 425 -0.68 18.69 -12.75
N LEU A 426 0.00 17.77 -12.05
CA LEU A 426 1.14 17.07 -12.61
C LEU A 426 0.75 16.13 -13.75
N LEU A 427 -0.36 15.40 -13.62
CA LEU A 427 -0.89 14.56 -14.70
C LEU A 427 -1.23 15.38 -15.95
N LEU A 428 -1.84 16.56 -15.79
CA LEU A 428 -2.14 17.46 -16.91
C LEU A 428 -0.89 18.03 -17.54
N ALA A 429 0.07 18.49 -16.73
CA ALA A 429 1.35 19.01 -17.23
C ALA A 429 2.08 17.95 -18.05
N ALA A 430 2.11 16.72 -17.54
CA ALA A 430 2.76 15.62 -18.21
C ALA A 430 2.03 15.20 -19.50
N ALA A 431 0.69 15.22 -19.51
CA ALA A 431 -0.10 15.02 -20.72
C ALA A 431 0.18 16.10 -21.80
N ALA A 432 0.49 17.33 -21.39
CA ALA A 432 0.80 18.45 -22.28
C ALA A 432 2.28 18.51 -22.75
N SER A 433 3.20 17.83 -22.06
CA SER A 433 4.66 17.95 -22.31
C SER A 433 5.10 17.41 -23.68
N PRO A 434 5.56 18.22 -24.64
CA PRO A 434 5.88 17.76 -25.99
C PRO A 434 7.15 16.87 -26.07
N ASP A 435 8.03 16.94 -25.07
CA ASP A 435 9.41 16.38 -25.12
C ASP A 435 9.57 15.03 -24.37
N SER A 436 8.47 14.31 -24.16
CA SER A 436 8.45 13.08 -23.36
C SER A 436 8.40 11.81 -24.21
N ILE A 437 8.81 10.68 -23.62
CA ILE A 437 8.61 9.33 -24.18
C ILE A 437 7.12 8.94 -24.32
N TRP A 438 6.21 9.86 -23.99
CA TRP A 438 4.80 9.60 -23.85
C TRP A 438 4.14 9.68 -25.21
N THR A 439 3.57 8.55 -25.60
CA THR A 439 2.73 8.44 -26.79
C THR A 439 1.45 9.26 -26.64
N ARG A 440 0.74 9.44 -27.75
CA ARG A 440 -0.61 10.01 -27.74
C ARG A 440 -1.56 9.23 -26.83
N SER A 441 -1.37 7.92 -26.69
CA SER A 441 -2.19 7.08 -25.79
C SER A 441 -1.89 7.39 -24.32
N ASP A 442 -0.59 7.51 -23.96
CA ASP A 442 -0.18 7.82 -22.58
C ASP A 442 -0.79 9.16 -22.13
N ARG A 443 -0.74 10.18 -22.98
CA ARG A 443 -1.32 11.50 -22.69
C ARG A 443 -2.82 11.43 -22.42
N LYS A 444 -3.56 10.64 -23.19
CA LYS A 444 -5.00 10.42 -22.96
C LYS A 444 -5.26 9.70 -21.65
N VAL A 445 -4.44 8.71 -21.31
CA VAL A 445 -4.54 8.01 -20.02
C VAL A 445 -4.26 8.98 -18.87
N CYS A 446 -3.24 9.82 -18.97
CA CYS A 446 -2.95 10.83 -17.94
C CYS A 446 -4.06 11.87 -17.80
N GLN A 447 -4.68 12.32 -18.90
CA GLN A 447 -5.85 13.20 -18.85
C GLN A 447 -7.02 12.54 -18.10
N ARG A 448 -7.35 11.28 -18.44
CA ARG A 448 -8.42 10.55 -17.75
C ARG A 448 -8.10 10.24 -16.30
N LEU A 449 -6.84 9.91 -15.98
CA LEU A 449 -6.38 9.78 -14.59
C LEU A 449 -6.53 11.10 -13.84
N ALA A 450 -6.20 12.23 -14.46
CA ALA A 450 -6.35 13.55 -13.85
C ALA A 450 -7.84 13.85 -13.57
N GLU A 451 -8.70 13.65 -14.55
CA GLU A 451 -10.15 13.79 -14.41
C GLU A 451 -10.71 12.87 -13.31
N THR A 452 -10.25 11.62 -13.28
CA THR A 452 -10.64 10.63 -12.26
C THR A 452 -10.23 11.07 -10.87
N ILE A 453 -8.94 11.39 -10.70
CA ILE A 453 -8.39 11.82 -9.43
C ILE A 453 -9.05 13.10 -8.98
N LEU A 454 -9.41 14.06 -9.84
CA LEU A 454 -10.04 15.29 -9.36
C LEU A 454 -11.54 15.11 -9.10
N ASN A 455 -12.27 14.52 -10.04
CA ASN A 455 -13.73 14.62 -10.11
C ASN A 455 -14.47 13.36 -9.68
N HIS A 456 -13.82 12.19 -9.69
CA HIS A 456 -14.52 10.91 -9.60
C HIS A 456 -14.13 10.05 -8.42
N LEU A 457 -12.91 10.17 -7.91
CA LEU A 457 -12.56 9.53 -6.64
C LEU A 457 -13.31 10.24 -5.52
N GLY A 458 -14.21 9.57 -4.82
CA GLY A 458 -14.77 10.14 -3.60
C GLY A 458 -13.71 10.35 -2.51
N SER A 459 -14.17 10.71 -1.32
CA SER A 459 -13.40 10.47 -0.10
C SER A 459 -14.33 9.89 0.94
N ASP A 460 -13.82 8.89 1.66
CA ASP A 460 -14.53 8.20 2.72
C ASP A 460 -14.14 8.71 4.10
N VAL A 461 -13.29 9.74 4.17
CA VAL A 461 -12.99 10.46 5.42
C VAL A 461 -14.22 11.24 5.89
N VAL A 462 -15.02 11.76 4.94
CA VAL A 462 -16.27 12.47 5.23
C VAL A 462 -17.37 11.93 4.33
N VAL A 463 -18.20 11.04 4.87
CA VAL A 463 -19.38 10.55 4.16
C VAL A 463 -20.57 11.47 4.43
N THR A 464 -21.25 11.86 3.35
CA THR A 464 -22.45 12.71 3.38
C THR A 464 -23.66 11.90 2.97
N ASP A 465 -24.86 12.42 3.19
CA ASP A 465 -26.11 11.81 2.70
C ASP A 465 -26.08 11.51 1.18
N GLN A 466 -25.39 12.35 0.40
CA GLN A 466 -25.29 12.17 -1.06
C GLN A 466 -24.33 11.04 -1.44
N THR A 467 -23.27 10.82 -0.64
CA THR A 467 -22.25 9.81 -0.91
C THR A 467 -22.47 8.51 -0.15
N LEU A 468 -23.42 8.49 0.79
CA LEU A 468 -23.68 7.33 1.66
C LEU A 468 -24.03 6.06 0.90
N ARG A 469 -24.91 6.16 -0.11
CA ARG A 469 -25.27 4.99 -0.94
C ARG A 469 -24.06 4.42 -1.66
N ASP A 470 -23.23 5.29 -2.26
CA ASP A 470 -22.04 4.84 -2.96
C ASP A 470 -21.00 4.27 -1.99
N ALA A 471 -20.82 4.87 -0.81
CA ALA A 471 -19.98 4.31 0.25
C ALA A 471 -20.44 2.91 0.67
N CYS A 472 -21.75 2.70 0.90
CA CYS A 472 -22.31 1.38 1.21
C CYS A 472 -22.04 0.35 0.11
N ARG A 473 -22.27 0.74 -1.15
CA ARG A 473 -21.99 -0.09 -2.33
C ARG A 473 -20.51 -0.48 -2.37
N ARG A 474 -19.61 0.49 -2.20
CA ARG A 474 -18.16 0.26 -2.23
C ARG A 474 -17.69 -0.55 -1.03
N ILE A 475 -18.22 -0.37 0.17
CA ILE A 475 -17.90 -1.22 1.33
C ILE A 475 -18.21 -2.69 1.01
N ARG A 476 -19.41 -2.99 0.52
CA ARG A 476 -19.79 -4.36 0.13
C ARG A 476 -18.89 -4.91 -0.97
N ALA A 477 -18.68 -4.13 -2.03
CA ALA A 477 -17.84 -4.52 -3.14
C ALA A 477 -16.38 -4.69 -2.71
N SER A 478 -15.93 -3.93 -1.70
CA SER A 478 -14.55 -3.93 -1.22
C SER A 478 -14.18 -5.03 -0.22
N MET A 479 -15.18 -5.75 0.31
CA MET A 479 -14.92 -6.76 1.34
C MET A 479 -13.99 -7.85 0.78
N PRO A 480 -12.94 -8.25 1.53
CA PRO A 480 -11.90 -9.18 1.03
C PRO A 480 -12.36 -10.66 1.00
N TYR A 481 -13.68 -10.88 0.94
CA TYR A 481 -14.34 -12.16 0.96
C TYR A 481 -15.46 -12.18 -0.08
N GLU A 482 -15.67 -13.35 -0.68
CA GLU A 482 -16.93 -13.65 -1.35
C GLU A 482 -18.07 -13.61 -0.34
N GLU A 483 -19.26 -13.18 -0.80
CA GLU A 483 -20.44 -13.09 0.05
C GLU A 483 -20.77 -14.45 0.69
N GLY A 484 -20.95 -14.45 2.01
CA GLY A 484 -21.21 -15.64 2.81
C GLY A 484 -19.98 -16.50 3.12
N LYS A 485 -18.78 -16.10 2.67
CA LYS A 485 -17.51 -16.76 2.97
C LYS A 485 -16.61 -15.93 3.90
N GLU A 486 -17.18 -14.91 4.54
CA GLU A 486 -16.43 -14.07 5.46
C GLU A 486 -16.04 -14.89 6.69
N VAL A 487 -14.75 -14.98 6.96
CA VAL A 487 -14.22 -15.68 8.14
C VAL A 487 -14.23 -14.77 9.38
N LEU A 488 -14.05 -13.46 9.18
CA LEU A 488 -14.03 -12.47 10.26
C LEU A 488 -15.45 -12.10 10.70
N ALA A 489 -15.72 -12.19 12.00
CA ALA A 489 -17.01 -11.81 12.57
C ALA A 489 -17.35 -10.33 12.31
N VAL A 490 -16.33 -9.45 12.39
CA VAL A 490 -16.46 -8.02 12.08
C VAL A 490 -16.91 -7.77 10.64
N ALA A 491 -16.44 -8.56 9.67
CA ALA A 491 -16.87 -8.43 8.27
C ALA A 491 -18.34 -8.81 8.08
N ARG A 492 -18.78 -9.94 8.67
CA ARG A 492 -20.20 -10.37 8.63
C ARG A 492 -21.12 -9.33 9.26
N ARG A 493 -20.72 -8.79 10.42
CA ARG A 493 -21.47 -7.73 11.12
C ARG A 493 -21.58 -6.47 10.26
N ALA A 494 -20.47 -6.02 9.69
CA ALA A 494 -20.45 -4.84 8.82
C ALA A 494 -21.40 -5.00 7.63
N LEU A 495 -21.37 -6.14 6.95
CA LEU A 495 -22.24 -6.41 5.80
C LEU A 495 -23.73 -6.38 6.17
N ALA A 496 -24.10 -6.98 7.31
CA ALA A 496 -25.48 -6.92 7.81
C ALA A 496 -25.92 -5.48 8.15
N GLN A 497 -25.04 -4.70 8.79
CA GLN A 497 -25.29 -3.30 9.10
C GLN A 497 -25.45 -2.45 7.83
N ILE A 498 -24.61 -2.68 6.82
CA ILE A 498 -24.69 -2.00 5.51
C ILE A 498 -25.99 -2.33 4.79
N ALA A 499 -26.41 -3.60 4.79
CA ALA A 499 -27.69 -4.00 4.20
C ALA A 499 -28.88 -3.28 4.87
N SER A 500 -28.82 -3.10 6.19
CA SER A 500 -29.80 -2.32 6.95
C SER A 500 -29.83 -0.84 6.53
N VAL A 501 -28.67 -0.18 6.44
CA VAL A 501 -28.56 1.23 5.99
C VAL A 501 -29.15 1.39 4.58
N GLU A 502 -28.85 0.49 3.66
CA GLU A 502 -29.39 0.58 2.30
C GLU A 502 -30.91 0.39 2.23
N GLU A 503 -31.47 -0.51 3.03
CA GLU A 503 -32.92 -0.68 3.13
C GLU A 503 -33.58 0.60 3.65
N GLU A 504 -32.97 1.27 4.63
CA GLU A 504 -33.43 2.58 5.11
C GLU A 504 -33.42 3.62 4.00
N LEU A 505 -32.32 3.72 3.25
CA LEU A 505 -32.20 4.64 2.13
C LEU A 505 -33.27 4.38 1.07
N ARG A 506 -33.55 3.10 0.76
CA ARG A 506 -34.63 2.70 -0.16
C ARG A 506 -36.00 3.13 0.36
N SER A 507 -36.28 2.92 1.65
CA SER A 507 -37.56 3.30 2.27
C SER A 507 -37.83 4.81 2.23
N ARG A 508 -36.76 5.62 2.20
CA ARG A 508 -36.83 7.09 2.11
C ARG A 508 -36.95 7.61 0.66
N GLY A 509 -37.05 6.72 -0.33
CA GLY A 509 -37.08 7.10 -1.75
C GLY A 509 -35.80 7.76 -2.25
N ARG A 510 -34.68 7.54 -1.54
CA ARG A 510 -33.36 8.02 -1.95
C ARG A 510 -32.66 7.02 -2.82
#